data_AF-A0A944DCT7-F1
#
_entry.id   AF-A0A944DCT7-F1
#
_cell.length_a   1.000
_cell.length_b   1.000
_cell.length_c   1.000
_cell.angle_alpha   90.00
_cell.angle_beta   90.00
_cell.angle_gamma   90.00
#
_symmetry.space_group_name_H-M   'P 1'
#
loop_
_entity.id
_entity.type
_entity.pdbx_description
1 polymer ?
#
loop_
_entity_poly.entity_id
_entity_poly.type
_entity_poly.pdbx_seq_one_letter_code
_entity_poly.pdbx_strand_id
1 'polypeptide(L)'
;MLRHALLAVCIGVLMPPALAQSSADAQLRQLRLQVRQAMQAARDAQQAAEAAKADAEAARAENADLQAKLGEAAGRRDAAAASASRLSEDKRALEVELAERTRTQAETQALLDQVRAELNAQVAGRRQAEAGLRDTDAALSICRNHNAQLVGAVDDLLDAYQNKGVFDALGEGEPFTGIGRVRLENLLETYRDKVREATEPVAGGAVQ
;
A
#
# COMPACT_ATOMS: atom_id res chain seq x y z
N MET A 1 144.44 -62.22 -1.15
CA MET A 1 143.98 -63.47 -0.53
C MET A 1 142.70 -63.93 -1.24
N LEU A 2 142.65 -65.22 -1.60
CA LEU A 2 141.50 -66.13 -1.78
C LEU A 2 140.10 -65.48 -1.78
N ARG A 3 139.13 -65.76 -2.67
CA ARG A 3 138.78 -66.95 -3.46
C ARG A 3 137.54 -66.58 -4.29
N HIS A 4 137.54 -66.83 -5.59
CA HIS A 4 136.62 -67.76 -6.32
C HIS A 4 135.18 -67.23 -6.51
N ALA A 5 134.81 -66.78 -7.72
CA ALA A 5 134.50 -67.57 -8.92
C ALA A 5 133.06 -68.09 -8.92
N LEU A 6 132.23 -67.58 -9.84
CA LEU A 6 131.59 -68.34 -10.94
C LEU A 6 130.61 -67.41 -11.67
N LEU A 7 130.84 -67.20 -12.97
CA LEU A 7 130.02 -67.71 -14.09
C LEU A 7 128.77 -66.82 -14.34
N ALA A 8 128.77 -65.96 -15.37
CA ALA A 8 128.70 -66.24 -16.81
C ALA A 8 127.29 -65.91 -17.32
N VAL A 9 127.19 -64.86 -18.13
CA VAL A 9 126.98 -64.95 -19.61
C VAL A 9 125.51 -65.19 -19.94
N CYS A 10 124.82 -64.14 -20.39
CA CYS A 10 124.29 -64.06 -21.75
C CYS A 10 123.69 -62.67 -22.02
N ILE A 11 124.30 -62.01 -22.99
CA ILE A 11 123.88 -60.79 -23.67
C ILE A 11 122.60 -61.05 -24.47
N GLY A 12 121.74 -60.04 -24.51
CA GLY A 12 120.91 -59.77 -25.68
C GLY A 12 119.41 -59.91 -25.47
N VAL A 13 118.73 -58.78 -25.36
CA VAL A 13 117.77 -58.29 -26.37
C VAL A 13 117.36 -56.87 -25.98
N LEU A 14 117.64 -55.94 -26.90
CA LEU A 14 117.10 -54.60 -26.95
C LEU A 14 115.58 -54.70 -27.20
N MET A 15 114.75 -54.22 -26.29
CA MET A 15 113.35 -53.89 -26.60
C MET A 15 113.02 -52.48 -26.12
N PRO A 16 112.48 -51.60 -26.98
CA PRO A 16 112.09 -50.24 -26.62
C PRO A 16 110.78 -50.23 -25.83
N PRO A 17 110.60 -49.33 -24.84
CA PRO A 17 109.32 -49.15 -24.17
C PRO A 17 108.42 -48.26 -25.05
N ALA A 18 107.70 -48.84 -26.03
CA ALA A 18 106.86 -48.05 -26.95
C ALA A 18 105.41 -48.56 -27.10
N LEU A 19 104.95 -49.48 -26.26
CA LEU A 19 103.57 -50.02 -26.32
C LEU A 19 102.73 -49.77 -25.05
N ALA A 20 103.26 -49.04 -24.06
CA ALA A 20 102.50 -48.62 -22.87
C ALA A 20 101.92 -47.19 -22.98
N GLN A 21 102.36 -46.37 -23.95
CA GLN A 21 101.88 -45.00 -24.16
C GLN A 21 100.59 -44.94 -25.00
N SER A 22 100.36 -45.89 -25.93
CA SER A 22 99.18 -45.87 -26.81
C SER A 22 97.86 -46.24 -26.11
N SER A 23 97.91 -47.11 -25.10
CA SER A 23 96.73 -47.49 -24.29
C SER A 23 96.32 -46.38 -23.31
N ALA A 24 97.30 -45.67 -22.73
CA ALA A 24 97.07 -44.49 -21.90
C ALA A 24 96.44 -43.33 -22.70
N ASP A 25 96.91 -43.08 -23.93
CA ASP A 25 96.35 -42.05 -24.82
C ASP A 25 94.92 -42.38 -25.28
N ALA A 26 94.60 -43.65 -25.53
CA ALA A 26 93.24 -44.09 -25.86
C ALA A 26 92.27 -43.92 -24.68
N GLN A 27 92.69 -44.28 -23.46
CA GLN A 27 91.91 -44.07 -22.24
C GLN A 27 91.67 -42.58 -21.95
N LEU A 28 92.67 -41.72 -22.16
CA LEU A 28 92.53 -40.27 -22.02
C LEU A 28 91.54 -39.67 -23.03
N ARG A 29 91.51 -40.17 -24.28
CA ARG A 29 90.53 -39.73 -25.29
C ARG A 29 89.10 -40.14 -24.92
N GLN A 30 88.90 -41.37 -24.44
CA GLN A 30 87.60 -41.85 -23.99
C GLN A 30 87.10 -41.07 -22.77
N LEU A 31 87.99 -40.80 -21.80
CA LEU A 31 87.66 -39.99 -20.62
C LEU A 31 87.28 -38.55 -21.02
N ARG A 32 87.99 -37.94 -21.97
CA ARG A 32 87.64 -36.60 -22.51
C ARG A 32 86.26 -36.57 -23.18
N LEU A 33 85.89 -37.63 -23.90
CA LEU A 33 84.56 -37.74 -24.51
C LEU A 33 83.46 -37.91 -23.45
N GLN A 34 83.68 -38.73 -22.43
CA GLN A 34 82.76 -38.89 -21.30
C GLN A 34 82.57 -37.59 -20.53
N VAL A 35 83.65 -36.84 -20.26
CA VAL A 35 83.57 -35.52 -19.60
C VAL A 35 82.78 -34.51 -20.44
N ARG A 36 82.94 -34.50 -21.76
CA ARG A 36 82.15 -33.62 -22.66
C ARG A 36 80.67 -33.99 -22.66
N GLN A 37 80.34 -35.28 -22.74
CA GLN A 37 78.96 -35.76 -22.66
C GLN A 37 78.32 -35.45 -21.32
N ALA A 38 79.04 -35.66 -20.20
CA ALA A 38 78.57 -35.30 -18.86
C ALA A 38 78.36 -33.79 -18.70
N MET A 39 79.26 -32.96 -19.24
CA MET A 39 79.10 -31.50 -19.26
C MET A 39 77.88 -31.05 -20.06
N GLN A 40 77.58 -31.70 -21.20
CA GLN A 40 76.41 -31.38 -22.01
C GLN A 40 75.12 -31.81 -21.31
N ALA A 41 75.06 -33.03 -20.77
CA ALA A 41 73.92 -33.52 -19.98
C ALA A 41 73.67 -32.65 -18.74
N ALA A 42 74.73 -32.16 -18.07
CA ALA A 42 74.58 -31.24 -16.94
C ALA A 42 73.99 -29.88 -17.36
N ARG A 43 74.36 -29.36 -18.53
CA ARG A 43 73.78 -28.13 -19.09
C ARG A 43 72.32 -28.31 -19.47
N ASP A 44 71.98 -29.41 -20.14
CA ASP A 44 70.60 -29.70 -20.54
C ASP A 44 69.72 -29.93 -19.31
N ALA A 45 70.22 -30.63 -18.30
CA ALA A 45 69.54 -30.81 -17.01
C ALA A 45 69.36 -29.48 -16.27
N GLN A 46 70.36 -28.59 -16.31
CA GLN A 46 70.24 -27.26 -15.71
C GLN A 46 69.18 -26.40 -16.43
N GLN A 47 69.16 -26.41 -17.76
CA GLN A 47 68.14 -25.70 -18.55
C GLN A 47 66.73 -26.25 -18.29
N ALA A 48 66.57 -27.57 -18.23
CA ALA A 48 65.29 -28.20 -17.92
C ALA A 48 64.83 -27.86 -16.49
N ALA A 49 65.75 -27.81 -15.52
CA ALA A 49 65.43 -27.43 -14.14
C ALA A 49 65.05 -25.94 -14.02
N GLU A 50 65.70 -25.05 -14.79
CA GLU A 50 65.35 -23.63 -14.85
C GLU A 50 63.98 -23.42 -15.51
N ALA A 51 63.67 -24.12 -16.61
CA ALA A 51 62.36 -24.10 -17.25
C ALA A 51 61.26 -24.63 -16.31
N ALA A 52 61.49 -25.76 -15.65
CA ALA A 52 60.53 -26.33 -14.70
C ALA A 52 60.29 -25.42 -13.48
N LYS A 53 61.31 -24.67 -13.03
CA LYS A 53 61.16 -23.65 -11.98
C LYS A 53 60.29 -22.49 -12.46
N ALA A 54 60.54 -21.99 -13.67
CA ALA A 54 59.73 -20.91 -14.26
C ALA A 54 58.26 -21.33 -14.41
N ASP A 55 58.00 -22.55 -14.89
CA ASP A 55 56.64 -23.09 -15.00
C ASP A 55 55.97 -23.26 -13.64
N ALA A 56 56.70 -23.73 -12.62
CA ALA A 56 56.17 -23.87 -11.27
C ALA A 56 55.85 -22.51 -10.63
N GLU A 57 56.67 -21.48 -10.88
CA GLU A 57 56.42 -20.12 -10.43
C GLU A 57 55.20 -19.50 -11.14
N ALA A 58 55.08 -19.70 -12.46
CA ALA A 58 53.92 -19.26 -13.24
C ALA A 58 52.62 -19.94 -12.76
N ALA A 59 52.64 -21.25 -12.56
CA ALA A 59 51.48 -21.99 -12.06
C ALA A 59 51.10 -21.58 -10.62
N ARG A 60 52.08 -21.23 -9.77
CA ARG A 60 51.81 -20.69 -8.43
C ARG A 60 51.19 -19.30 -8.50
N ALA A 61 51.67 -18.43 -9.39
CA ALA A 61 51.10 -17.11 -9.60
C ALA A 61 49.66 -17.20 -10.13
N GLU A 62 49.39 -18.08 -11.09
CA GLU A 62 48.04 -18.33 -11.60
C GLU A 62 47.12 -18.89 -10.52
N ASN A 63 47.57 -19.85 -9.70
CA ASN A 63 46.78 -20.36 -8.58
C ASN A 63 46.45 -19.26 -7.56
N ALA A 64 47.39 -18.37 -7.26
CA ALA A 64 47.15 -17.25 -6.36
C ALA A 64 46.11 -16.26 -6.94
N ASP A 65 46.20 -15.95 -8.22
CA ASP A 65 45.22 -15.10 -8.92
C ASP A 65 43.82 -15.73 -8.97
N LEU A 66 43.73 -17.03 -9.29
CA LEU A 66 42.48 -17.78 -9.29
C LEU A 66 41.85 -17.84 -7.88
N GLN A 67 42.65 -18.05 -6.84
CA GLN A 67 42.18 -18.01 -5.46
C GLN A 67 41.64 -16.63 -5.07
N ALA A 68 42.33 -15.55 -5.48
CA ALA A 68 41.86 -14.19 -5.24
C ALA A 68 40.53 -13.92 -5.96
N LYS A 69 40.41 -14.30 -7.23
CA LYS A 69 39.17 -14.17 -8.02
C LYS A 69 38.02 -14.99 -7.44
N LEU A 70 38.29 -16.19 -6.94
CA LEU A 70 37.30 -17.03 -6.29
C LEU A 70 36.81 -16.39 -4.99
N GLY A 71 37.72 -15.81 -4.19
CA GLY A 71 37.37 -15.04 -3.00
C GLY A 71 36.48 -13.83 -3.32
N GLU A 72 36.81 -13.07 -4.37
CA GLU A 72 36.01 -11.93 -4.81
C GLU A 72 34.63 -12.35 -5.32
N ALA A 73 34.56 -13.43 -6.11
CA ALA A 73 33.29 -13.98 -6.60
C ALA A 73 32.41 -14.50 -5.46
N ALA A 74 32.99 -15.17 -4.46
CA ALA A 74 32.29 -15.60 -3.26
C ALA A 74 31.73 -14.39 -2.47
N GLY A 75 32.55 -13.35 -2.27
CA GLY A 75 32.10 -12.12 -1.61
C GLY A 75 30.95 -11.43 -2.34
N ARG A 76 31.02 -11.35 -3.68
CA ARG A 76 29.91 -10.80 -4.50
C ARG A 76 28.65 -11.64 -4.41
N ARG A 77 28.77 -12.98 -4.42
CA ARG A 77 27.64 -13.89 -4.27
C ARG A 77 26.97 -13.69 -2.91
N ASP A 78 27.74 -13.59 -1.84
CA ASP A 78 27.20 -13.45 -0.49
C ASP A 78 26.50 -12.09 -0.30
N ALA A 79 27.07 -11.02 -0.86
CA ALA A 79 26.44 -9.70 -0.88
C ALA A 79 25.12 -9.71 -1.69
N ALA A 80 25.09 -10.39 -2.84
CA ALA A 80 23.89 -10.53 -3.66
C ALA A 80 22.81 -11.35 -2.94
N ALA A 81 23.20 -12.45 -2.27
CA ALA A 81 22.29 -13.27 -1.47
C ALA A 81 21.68 -12.48 -0.30
N ALA A 82 22.49 -11.71 0.42
CA ALA A 82 22.01 -10.83 1.49
C ALA A 82 21.04 -9.77 0.97
N SER A 83 21.32 -9.18 -0.19
CA SER A 83 20.44 -8.20 -0.85
C SER A 83 19.11 -8.84 -1.26
N ALA A 84 19.15 -10.03 -1.87
CA ALA A 84 17.95 -10.77 -2.26
C ALA A 84 17.07 -11.13 -1.06
N SER A 85 17.66 -11.51 0.07
CA SER A 85 16.93 -11.78 1.31
C SER A 85 16.19 -10.53 1.81
N ARG A 86 16.89 -9.38 1.87
CA ARG A 86 16.30 -8.10 2.28
C ARG A 86 15.16 -7.68 1.36
N LEU A 87 15.36 -7.75 0.04
CA LEU A 87 14.31 -7.43 -0.92
C LEU A 87 13.09 -8.35 -0.76
N SER A 88 13.29 -9.62 -0.42
CA SER A 88 12.19 -10.54 -0.16
C SER A 88 11.43 -10.21 1.12
N GLU A 89 12.11 -9.74 2.16
CA GLU A 89 11.49 -9.29 3.41
C GLU A 89 10.71 -7.99 3.20
N ASP A 90 11.32 -7.00 2.53
CA ASP A 90 10.69 -5.73 2.17
C ASP A 90 9.43 -5.96 1.32
N LYS A 91 9.52 -6.85 0.33
CA LYS A 91 8.36 -7.21 -0.50
C LYS A 91 7.22 -7.77 0.35
N ARG A 92 7.50 -8.69 1.29
CA ARG A 92 6.47 -9.25 2.16
C ARG A 92 5.86 -8.18 3.07
N ALA A 93 6.68 -7.27 3.62
CA ALA A 93 6.19 -6.16 4.44
C ALA A 93 5.28 -5.24 3.63
N LEU A 94 5.66 -4.90 2.40
CA LEU A 94 4.86 -4.08 1.48
C LEU A 94 3.54 -4.77 1.08
N GLU A 95 3.55 -6.08 0.86
CA GLU A 95 2.32 -6.85 0.57
C GLU A 95 1.33 -6.79 1.74
N VAL A 96 1.82 -6.89 2.98
CA VAL A 96 1.01 -6.74 4.19
C VAL A 96 0.45 -5.32 4.31
N GLU A 97 1.29 -4.29 4.16
CA GLU A 97 0.84 -2.90 4.22
C GLU A 97 -0.21 -2.60 3.14
N LEU A 98 -0.01 -3.09 1.92
CA LEU A 98 -0.94 -2.87 0.82
C LEU A 98 -2.29 -3.55 1.07
N ALA A 99 -2.29 -4.75 1.67
CA ALA A 99 -3.51 -5.43 2.07
C ALA A 99 -4.27 -4.66 3.17
N GLU A 100 -3.56 -4.16 4.18
CA GLU A 100 -4.16 -3.33 5.24
C GLU A 100 -4.73 -2.03 4.69
N ARG A 101 -3.97 -1.31 3.86
CA ARG A 101 -4.42 -0.06 3.23
C ARG A 101 -5.67 -0.27 2.39
N THR A 102 -5.70 -1.33 1.59
CA THR A 102 -6.86 -1.68 0.76
C THR A 102 -8.09 -1.97 1.63
N ARG A 103 -7.90 -2.69 2.73
CA ARG A 103 -8.98 -2.97 3.70
C ARG A 103 -9.50 -1.67 4.35
N THR A 104 -8.62 -0.84 4.88
CA THR A 104 -9.01 0.44 5.50
C THR A 104 -9.70 1.36 4.50
N GLN A 105 -9.26 1.39 3.24
CA GLN A 105 -9.91 2.17 2.19
C GLN A 105 -11.33 1.66 1.92
N ALA A 106 -11.53 0.34 1.85
CA ALA A 106 -12.86 -0.25 1.67
C ALA A 106 -13.78 0.04 2.87
N GLU A 107 -13.28 -0.09 4.10
CA GLU A 107 -14.02 0.23 5.32
C GLU A 107 -14.41 1.72 5.38
N THR A 108 -13.48 2.61 5.02
CA THR A 108 -13.74 4.06 4.98
C THR A 108 -14.79 4.41 3.93
N GLN A 109 -14.71 3.79 2.75
CA GLN A 109 -15.67 4.02 1.67
C GLN A 109 -17.08 3.55 2.08
N ALA A 110 -17.18 2.37 2.69
CA ALA A 110 -18.44 1.85 3.21
C ALA A 110 -19.05 2.77 4.29
N LEU A 111 -18.22 3.28 5.21
CA LEU A 111 -18.66 4.22 6.23
C LEU A 111 -19.14 5.55 5.62
N LEU A 112 -18.42 6.07 4.62
CA LEU A 112 -18.83 7.29 3.91
C LEU A 112 -20.18 7.12 3.23
N ASP A 113 -20.42 5.97 2.60
CA ASP A 113 -21.68 5.68 1.92
C ASP A 113 -22.83 5.51 2.93
N GLN A 114 -22.59 4.90 4.09
CA GLN A 114 -23.55 4.84 5.20
C GLN A 114 -23.90 6.23 5.73
N VAL A 115 -22.89 7.05 6.06
CA VAL A 115 -23.10 8.41 6.58
C VAL A 115 -23.85 9.28 5.56
N ARG A 116 -23.57 9.12 4.26
CA ARG A 116 -24.32 9.83 3.20
C ARG A 116 -25.78 9.40 3.15
N ALA A 117 -26.06 8.10 3.26
CA ALA A 117 -27.42 7.59 3.29
C ALA A 117 -28.20 8.12 4.52
N GLU A 118 -27.58 8.07 5.70
CA GLU A 118 -28.16 8.60 6.94
C GLU A 118 -28.42 10.10 6.86
N LEU A 119 -27.46 10.88 6.34
CA LEU A 119 -27.60 12.31 6.16
C LEU A 119 -28.77 12.64 5.22
N ASN A 120 -28.89 11.92 4.10
CA ASN A 120 -29.99 12.11 3.17
C ASN A 120 -31.35 11.77 3.82
N ALA A 121 -31.42 10.69 4.59
CA ALA A 121 -32.63 10.32 5.33
C ALA A 121 -33.00 11.39 6.38
N GLN A 122 -32.02 11.91 7.13
CA GLN A 122 -32.22 12.99 8.09
C GLN A 122 -32.71 14.28 7.42
N VAL A 123 -32.11 14.65 6.29
CA VAL A 123 -32.53 15.84 5.52
C VAL A 123 -33.96 15.68 5.00
N ALA A 124 -34.32 14.50 4.49
CA ALA A 124 -35.68 14.21 4.04
C ALA A 124 -36.68 14.25 5.21
N GLY A 125 -36.36 13.60 6.32
CA GLY A 125 -37.20 13.61 7.54
C GLY A 125 -37.40 15.02 8.09
N ARG A 126 -36.34 15.84 8.12
CA ARG A 126 -36.44 17.25 8.54
C ARG A 126 -37.36 18.04 7.62
N ARG A 127 -37.24 17.89 6.30
CA ARG A 127 -38.13 18.57 5.34
C ARG A 127 -39.60 18.16 5.53
N GLN A 128 -39.86 16.88 5.77
CA GLN A 128 -41.21 16.40 6.03
C GLN A 128 -41.77 16.96 7.35
N ALA A 129 -40.97 17.00 8.41
CA ALA A 129 -41.36 17.61 9.69
C ALA A 129 -41.62 19.12 9.54
N GLU A 130 -40.77 19.84 8.82
CA GLU A 130 -40.95 21.27 8.53
C GLU A 130 -42.24 21.52 7.72
N ALA A 131 -42.57 20.66 6.76
CA ALA A 131 -43.83 20.75 6.01
C ALA A 131 -45.04 20.49 6.91
N GLY A 132 -45.02 19.42 7.71
CA GLY A 132 -46.12 19.10 8.63
C GLY A 132 -46.35 20.17 9.71
N LEU A 133 -45.28 20.84 10.17
CA LEU A 133 -45.39 21.98 11.07
C LEU A 133 -46.11 23.15 10.40
N ARG A 134 -45.77 23.47 9.14
CA ARG A 134 -46.44 24.54 8.38
C ARG A 134 -47.92 24.24 8.16
N ASP A 135 -48.26 22.99 7.85
CA ASP A 135 -49.65 22.58 7.65
C ASP A 135 -50.46 22.69 8.96
N THR A 136 -49.85 22.28 10.07
CA THR A 136 -50.45 22.39 11.41
C THR A 136 -50.65 23.85 11.81
N ASP A 137 -49.65 24.70 11.59
CA ASP A 137 -49.73 26.14 11.88
C ASP A 137 -50.83 26.81 11.04
N ALA A 138 -50.95 26.46 9.77
CA ALA A 138 -52.01 26.95 8.89
C ALA A 138 -53.40 26.52 9.40
N ALA A 139 -53.56 25.24 9.75
CA ALA A 139 -54.81 24.71 10.30
C ALA A 139 -55.18 25.40 11.63
N LEU A 140 -54.21 25.58 12.54
CA LEU A 140 -54.43 26.30 13.80
C LEU A 140 -54.81 27.77 13.57
N SER A 141 -54.21 28.44 12.58
CA SER A 141 -54.58 29.81 12.23
C SER A 141 -56.02 29.90 11.75
N ILE A 142 -56.48 28.96 10.91
CA ILE A 142 -57.87 28.89 10.44
C ILE A 142 -58.81 28.66 11.64
N CYS A 143 -58.52 27.68 12.49
CA CYS A 143 -59.32 27.41 13.69
C CYS A 143 -59.43 28.64 14.61
N ARG A 144 -58.32 29.38 14.82
CA ARG A 144 -58.34 30.62 15.61
C ARG A 144 -59.22 31.69 14.98
N ASN A 145 -59.17 31.85 13.65
CA ASN A 145 -60.01 32.82 12.95
C ASN A 145 -61.50 32.45 13.05
N HIS A 146 -61.85 31.18 12.85
CA HIS A 146 -63.25 30.73 12.96
C HIS A 146 -63.78 30.88 14.39
N ASN A 147 -62.96 30.54 15.40
CA ASN A 147 -63.32 30.77 16.80
C ASN A 147 -63.56 32.25 17.09
N ALA A 148 -62.73 33.15 16.56
CA ALA A 148 -62.92 34.58 16.71
C ALA A 148 -64.22 35.08 16.03
N GLN A 149 -64.52 34.57 14.83
CA GLN A 149 -65.78 34.88 14.12
C GLN A 149 -67.01 34.39 14.88
N LEU A 150 -66.96 33.19 15.46
CA LEU A 150 -68.05 32.66 16.28
C LEU A 150 -68.29 33.50 17.53
N VAL A 151 -67.23 33.90 18.24
CA VAL A 151 -67.34 34.80 19.40
C VAL A 151 -67.97 36.13 18.99
N GLY A 152 -67.48 36.75 17.91
CA GLY A 152 -68.05 37.99 17.38
C GLY A 152 -69.53 37.86 17.00
N ALA A 153 -69.92 36.75 16.37
CA ALA A 153 -71.32 36.49 16.04
C ALA A 153 -72.22 36.31 17.29
N VAL A 154 -71.69 35.73 18.38
CA VAL A 154 -72.39 35.62 19.66
C VAL A 154 -72.54 36.98 20.34
N ASP A 155 -71.48 37.79 20.36
CA ASP A 155 -71.51 39.13 20.95
C ASP A 155 -72.51 40.03 20.21
N ASP A 156 -72.45 40.03 18.87
CA ASP A 156 -73.41 40.73 18.01
C ASP A 156 -74.86 40.30 18.32
N LEU A 157 -75.12 39.00 18.51
CA LEU A 157 -76.44 38.46 18.82
C LEU A 157 -76.93 38.93 20.20
N LEU A 158 -76.06 38.94 21.21
CA LEU A 158 -76.36 39.44 22.55
C LEU A 158 -76.71 40.92 22.52
N ASP A 159 -75.95 41.73 21.78
CA ASP A 159 -76.22 43.15 21.59
C ASP A 159 -77.56 43.39 20.87
N ALA A 160 -77.85 42.62 19.82
CA ALA A 160 -79.14 42.70 19.13
C ALA A 160 -80.31 42.34 20.05
N TYR A 161 -80.15 41.35 20.93
CA TYR A 161 -81.16 40.97 21.92
C TYR A 161 -81.37 42.04 23.01
N GLN A 162 -80.29 42.62 23.54
CA GLN A 162 -80.36 43.73 24.50
C GLN A 162 -81.07 44.95 23.90
N ASN A 163 -80.68 45.35 22.69
CA ASN A 163 -81.31 46.47 21.98
C ASN A 163 -82.78 46.18 21.66
N LYS A 164 -83.13 44.93 21.31
CA LYS A 164 -84.53 44.52 21.14
C LYS A 164 -85.33 44.77 22.42
N GLY A 165 -84.81 44.44 23.60
CA GLY A 165 -85.48 44.72 24.88
C GLY A 165 -85.77 46.22 25.09
N VAL A 166 -84.89 47.11 24.62
CA VAL A 166 -85.08 48.56 24.67
C VAL A 166 -86.16 49.03 23.68
N PHE A 167 -86.19 48.48 22.46
CA PHE A 167 -87.18 48.82 21.43
C PHE A 167 -88.56 48.17 21.67
N ASP A 168 -88.62 46.95 22.22
CA ASP A 168 -89.86 46.27 22.60
C ASP A 168 -90.50 46.94 23.83
N ALA A 169 -89.69 47.43 24.78
CA ALA A 169 -90.19 48.26 25.90
C ALA A 169 -90.79 49.61 25.43
N LEU A 170 -90.41 50.09 24.23
CA LEU A 170 -91.00 51.27 23.59
C LEU A 170 -92.19 50.90 22.66
N GLY A 171 -92.40 49.62 22.34
CA GLY A 171 -93.28 49.12 21.29
C GLY A 171 -94.38 48.15 21.74
N GLU A 172 -94.66 48.07 23.04
CA GLU A 172 -95.60 47.16 23.73
C GLU A 172 -97.08 47.20 23.24
N GLY A 173 -97.38 47.85 22.11
CA GLY A 173 -98.72 48.28 21.72
C GLY A 173 -99.35 47.75 20.44
N GLU A 174 -98.69 47.02 19.54
CA GLU A 174 -99.34 46.69 18.24
C GLU A 174 -99.30 45.22 17.77
N PRO A 175 -100.39 44.46 17.99
CA PRO A 175 -100.53 43.07 17.53
C PRO A 175 -100.95 42.89 16.06
N PHE A 176 -101.14 43.95 15.26
CA PHE A 176 -101.84 43.84 13.96
C PHE A 176 -100.96 43.91 12.67
N THR A 177 -99.69 44.33 12.72
CA THR A 177 -98.90 44.57 11.47
C THR A 177 -97.94 43.45 11.06
N GLY A 178 -97.62 42.49 11.95
CA GLY A 178 -96.72 41.36 11.63
C GLY A 178 -95.25 41.73 11.35
N ILE A 179 -94.89 43.02 11.34
CA ILE A 179 -93.56 43.56 11.00
C ILE A 179 -92.49 43.04 11.97
N GLY A 180 -92.81 42.90 13.26
CA GLY A 180 -91.89 42.36 14.27
C GLY A 180 -91.50 40.91 14.02
N ARG A 181 -92.40 40.08 13.49
CA ARG A 181 -92.12 38.67 13.15
C ARG A 181 -91.12 38.58 11.99
N VAL A 182 -91.33 39.33 10.92
CA VAL A 182 -90.41 39.36 9.75
C VAL A 182 -89.03 39.87 10.15
N ARG A 183 -88.97 40.90 11.02
CA ARG A 183 -87.70 41.43 11.53
C ARG A 183 -86.94 40.41 12.37
N LEU A 184 -87.65 39.61 13.17
CA LEU A 184 -87.07 38.51 13.94
C LEU A 184 -86.57 37.35 13.04
N GLU A 185 -87.35 36.98 12.02
CA GLU A 185 -86.97 35.95 11.05
C GLU A 185 -85.69 36.35 10.28
N ASN A 186 -85.61 37.58 9.77
CA ASN A 186 -84.41 38.10 9.10
C ASN A 186 -83.19 38.14 10.03
N LEU A 187 -83.39 38.50 11.31
CA LEU A 187 -82.32 38.51 12.30
C LEU A 187 -81.80 37.07 12.55
N LEU A 188 -82.72 36.11 12.72
CA LEU A 188 -82.38 34.71 12.90
C LEU A 188 -81.63 34.13 11.69
N GLU A 189 -82.04 34.50 10.48
CA GLU A 189 -81.38 34.09 9.24
C GLU A 189 -79.97 34.69 9.14
N THR A 190 -79.81 35.98 9.45
CA THR A 190 -78.50 36.65 9.47
C THR A 190 -77.50 35.96 10.41
N TYR A 191 -77.93 35.59 11.63
CA TYR A 191 -77.05 34.89 12.57
C TYR A 191 -76.83 33.43 12.21
N ARG A 192 -77.80 32.76 11.60
CA ARG A 192 -77.59 31.42 11.02
C ARG A 192 -76.54 31.45 9.93
N ASP A 193 -76.53 32.48 9.09
CA ASP A 193 -75.54 32.65 8.04
C ASP A 193 -74.15 32.97 8.62
N LYS A 194 -74.04 33.86 9.61
CA LYS A 194 -72.76 34.13 10.33
C LYS A 194 -72.17 32.87 10.98
N VAL A 195 -73.01 32.08 11.65
CA VAL A 195 -72.58 30.81 12.26
C VAL A 195 -72.18 29.80 11.18
N ARG A 196 -72.94 29.72 10.08
CA ARG A 196 -72.63 28.82 8.96
C ARG A 196 -71.27 29.19 8.33
N GLU A 197 -71.04 30.46 8.03
CA GLU A 197 -69.77 30.98 7.50
C GLU A 197 -68.59 30.60 8.41
N ALA A 198 -68.73 30.77 9.73
CA ALA A 198 -67.68 30.41 10.69
C ALA A 198 -67.53 28.89 10.91
N THR A 199 -68.50 28.07 10.50
CA THR A 199 -68.46 26.59 10.64
C THR A 199 -68.09 25.88 9.33
N GLU A 200 -68.12 26.58 8.19
CA GLU A 200 -67.84 25.96 6.89
C GLU A 200 -66.41 25.38 6.86
N PRO A 201 -66.25 24.09 6.50
CA PRO A 201 -64.94 23.50 6.37
C PRO A 201 -64.23 24.11 5.15
N VAL A 202 -62.96 24.49 5.32
CA VAL A 202 -62.15 25.01 4.22
C VAL A 202 -62.04 23.95 3.13
N ALA A 203 -62.76 24.17 2.02
CA ALA A 203 -62.59 23.43 0.78
C ALA A 203 -61.21 23.78 0.18
N GLY A 204 -60.15 23.13 0.66
CA GLY A 204 -58.80 23.43 0.16
C GLY A 204 -57.64 22.58 0.68
N GLY A 205 -57.85 21.71 1.66
CA GLY A 205 -56.80 20.80 2.17
C GLY A 205 -56.86 19.41 1.53
N ALA A 206 -56.81 19.31 0.20
CA ALA A 206 -56.62 18.02 -0.46
C ALA A 206 -55.15 17.60 -0.30
N VAL A 207 -54.91 16.79 0.74
CA VAL A 207 -53.68 16.02 0.93
C VAL A 207 -53.55 15.04 -0.24
N GLN A 208 -52.59 15.26 -1.14
CA GLN A 208 -51.96 14.24 -1.97
C GLN A 208 -50.53 14.04 -1.49
#